data_AF-A0A6J3BQ72-F1
#
_entry.id   AF-A0A6J3BQ72-F1
#
_cell.length_a   1.000
_cell.length_b   1.000
_cell.length_c   1.000
_cell.angle_alpha   90.00
_cell.angle_beta   90.00
_cell.angle_gamma   90.00
#
_symmetry.space_group_name_H-M   'P 1'
#
loop_
_entity.id
_entity.type
_entity.pdbx_description
1 polymer ?
#
loop_
_entity_poly.entity_id
_entity_poly.type
_entity_poly.pdbx_seq_one_letter_code
_entity_poly.pdbx_strand_id
1 'polypeptide(L)'
;MIKCSLLFFTVTTFFIYVQENDALAWTHVWEFGKNVPNSSMIVINEGVILSYEETKHVYFSVPIYRKDKYVMVEMDYPMLPPTVTFNSYANDVVISYGDKQPNASYYKITVKGVYQPNCNE
;
A
#
# COMPACT_ATOMS: atom_id res chain seq x y z
N MET A 1 23.89 11.97 0.59
CA MET A 1 25.37 11.93 0.67
C MET A 1 25.78 10.47 0.55
N ILE A 2 26.19 10.04 -0.64
CA ILE A 2 26.43 8.62 -0.98
C ILE A 2 27.83 8.24 -0.45
N LYS A 3 27.92 7.20 0.38
CA LYS A 3 29.21 6.61 0.79
C LYS A 3 29.39 5.28 0.04
N CYS A 4 30.17 5.32 -1.03
CA CYS A 4 30.73 4.11 -1.65
C CYS A 4 32.01 3.73 -0.91
N SER A 5 32.12 2.49 -0.45
CA SER A 5 33.42 1.90 -0.08
C SER A 5 33.81 0.87 -1.15
N LEU A 6 34.95 1.10 -1.81
CA LEU A 6 35.58 0.14 -2.72
C LEU A 6 36.52 -0.78 -1.92
N LEU A 7 36.33 -2.09 -2.04
CA LEU A 7 37.35 -3.08 -1.69
C LEU A 7 37.88 -3.70 -2.98
N PHE A 8 39.19 -3.61 -3.20
CA PHE A 8 39.88 -4.15 -4.37
C PHE A 8 40.49 -5.52 -4.04
N PHE A 9 40.09 -6.55 -4.79
CA PHE A 9 40.89 -7.76 -4.99
C PHE A 9 40.82 -8.18 -6.47
N THR A 10 41.97 -8.45 -7.06
CA THR A 10 42.14 -8.87 -8.46
C THR A 10 41.83 -10.35 -8.63
N VAL A 11 40.90 -10.69 -9.53
CA VAL A 11 40.89 -11.78 -10.52
C VAL A 11 39.46 -11.90 -11.06
N THR A 12 39.32 -11.73 -12.38
CA THR A 12 38.11 -11.79 -13.24
C THR A 12 36.80 -12.16 -12.53
N THR A 13 36.09 -11.14 -12.07
CA THR A 13 34.76 -11.24 -11.45
C THR A 13 33.71 -10.68 -12.41
N PHE A 14 32.74 -11.52 -12.77
CA PHE A 14 31.46 -11.04 -13.28
C PHE A 14 30.82 -10.19 -12.17
N PHE A 15 30.53 -8.92 -12.45
CA PHE A 15 29.78 -8.07 -11.54
C PHE A 15 28.30 -8.49 -11.61
N ILE A 16 27.86 -9.28 -10.65
CA ILE A 16 26.42 -9.37 -10.35
C ILE A 16 26.10 -8.10 -9.55
N TYR A 17 25.51 -7.12 -10.22
CA TYR A 17 24.88 -5.99 -9.55
C TYR A 17 23.64 -6.51 -8.83
N VAL A 18 23.77 -6.83 -7.55
CA VAL A 18 22.60 -6.97 -6.68
C VAL A 18 22.14 -5.55 -6.38
N GLN A 19 21.13 -5.09 -7.11
CA GLN A 19 20.34 -3.94 -6.66
C GLN A 19 19.65 -4.39 -5.38
N GLU A 20 20.15 -3.93 -4.22
CA GLU A 20 19.30 -3.84 -3.04
C GLU A 20 18.14 -2.92 -3.44
N ASN A 21 17.00 -3.53 -3.79
CA ASN A 21 15.76 -2.81 -3.78
C ASN A 21 15.56 -2.44 -2.32
N ASP A 22 15.95 -1.22 -1.94
CA ASP A 22 15.46 -0.59 -0.73
C ASP A 22 13.94 -0.76 -0.78
N ALA A 23 13.43 -1.75 -0.05
CA ALA A 23 12.01 -1.95 0.10
C ALA A 23 11.52 -0.62 0.66
N LEU A 24 10.76 0.14 -0.15
CA LEU A 24 10.14 1.40 0.28
C LEU A 24 9.55 1.13 1.65
N ALA A 25 10.19 1.69 2.68
CA ALA A 25 9.77 1.44 4.04
C ALA A 25 8.43 2.14 4.18
N TRP A 26 7.34 1.38 4.18
CA TRP A 26 6.01 1.91 4.44
C TRP A 26 6.03 2.53 5.83
N THR A 27 6.11 3.85 5.92
CA THR A 27 6.28 4.54 7.19
C THR A 27 4.96 4.71 7.92
N HIS A 28 3.84 4.53 7.22
CA HIS A 28 2.52 4.80 7.77
C HIS A 28 1.49 3.76 7.34
N VAL A 29 0.65 3.37 8.31
CA VAL A 29 -0.33 2.31 8.16
C VAL A 29 -1.67 2.79 8.72
N TRP A 30 -2.73 2.60 7.94
CA TRP A 30 -4.12 2.76 8.38
C TRP A 30 -4.84 1.43 8.23
N GLU A 31 -5.54 1.04 9.28
CA GLU A 31 -6.26 -0.22 9.34
C GLU A 31 -7.75 0.04 9.55
N PHE A 32 -8.59 -0.59 8.73
CA PHE A 32 -10.03 -0.51 8.81
C PHE A 32 -10.62 -1.92 8.95
N GLY A 33 -11.60 -2.06 9.84
CA GLY A 33 -12.19 -3.36 10.17
C GLY A 33 -11.34 -4.18 11.14
N LYS A 34 -11.48 -5.50 11.11
CA LYS A 34 -10.78 -6.43 12.03
C LYS A 34 -9.99 -7.48 11.26
N ASN A 35 -8.68 -7.49 11.44
CA ASN A 35 -7.81 -8.54 10.90
C ASN A 35 -8.03 -9.84 11.69
N VAL A 36 -8.73 -10.81 11.10
CA VAL A 36 -9.04 -12.10 11.74
C VAL A 36 -8.19 -13.24 11.15
N PRO A 37 -7.81 -14.26 11.94
CA PRO A 37 -6.87 -15.30 11.50
C PRO A 37 -7.33 -16.14 10.30
N ASN A 38 -8.64 -16.28 10.10
CA ASN A 38 -9.25 -17.02 8.99
C ASN A 38 -9.56 -16.14 7.77
N SER A 39 -9.19 -14.85 7.80
CA SER A 39 -9.30 -13.99 6.63
C SER A 39 -8.22 -14.35 5.61
N SER A 40 -8.57 -14.32 4.33
CA SER A 40 -7.59 -14.44 3.25
C SER A 40 -7.53 -13.14 2.48
N MET A 41 -6.38 -12.90 1.85
CA MET A 41 -6.22 -11.80 0.92
C MET A 41 -7.22 -11.91 -0.24
N ILE A 42 -7.78 -10.78 -0.61
CA ILE A 42 -8.75 -10.62 -1.70
C ILE A 42 -8.14 -9.74 -2.79
N VAL A 43 -7.60 -8.58 -2.40
CA VAL A 43 -7.04 -7.58 -3.32
C VAL A 43 -5.72 -7.06 -2.75
N ILE A 44 -4.74 -6.88 -3.63
CA ILE A 44 -3.62 -5.96 -3.44
C ILE A 44 -3.74 -4.90 -4.54
N ASN A 45 -3.74 -3.63 -4.16
CA ASN A 45 -3.71 -2.51 -5.10
C ASN A 45 -2.55 -1.59 -4.72
N GLU A 46 -1.64 -1.37 -5.65
CA GLU A 46 -0.47 -0.53 -5.46
C GLU A 46 -0.53 0.62 -6.47
N GLY A 47 -0.08 1.80 -6.05
CA GLY A 47 -0.09 2.95 -6.93
C GLY A 47 0.66 4.15 -6.39
N VAL A 48 0.51 5.26 -7.12
CA VAL A 48 1.18 6.52 -6.84
C VAL A 48 0.13 7.62 -6.80
N ILE A 49 0.26 8.51 -5.81
CA ILE A 49 -0.37 9.82 -5.77
C ILE A 49 0.66 10.80 -6.31
N LEU A 50 0.30 11.48 -7.39
CA LEU A 50 1.21 12.38 -8.09
C LEU A 50 1.41 13.69 -7.32
N SER A 51 2.51 14.38 -7.62
CA SER A 51 2.70 15.75 -7.16
C SER A 51 1.50 16.62 -7.52
N TYR A 52 1.01 17.37 -6.54
CA TYR A 52 -0.14 18.26 -6.56
C TYR A 52 -1.51 17.57 -6.70
N GLU A 53 -1.57 16.24 -6.62
CA GLU A 53 -2.82 15.49 -6.50
C GLU A 53 -3.33 15.61 -5.05
N GLU A 54 -4.51 16.19 -4.87
CA GLU A 54 -5.08 16.47 -3.53
C GLU A 54 -5.82 15.26 -2.96
N THR A 55 -6.48 14.49 -3.83
CA THR A 55 -7.34 13.38 -3.43
C THR A 55 -7.18 12.21 -4.41
N LYS A 56 -7.02 11.00 -3.86
CA LYS A 56 -7.01 9.74 -4.58
C LYS A 56 -8.19 8.87 -4.15
N HIS A 57 -8.98 8.42 -5.13
CA HIS A 57 -9.97 7.36 -4.93
C HIS A 57 -9.42 6.04 -5.46
N VAL A 58 -9.50 5.00 -4.65
CA VAL A 58 -9.05 3.66 -5.04
C VAL A 58 -10.18 2.66 -4.79
N TYR A 59 -10.87 2.34 -5.88
CA TYR A 59 -11.95 1.35 -5.89
C TYR A 59 -11.40 -0.06 -6.03
N PHE A 60 -12.05 -1.01 -5.36
CA PHE A 60 -11.74 -2.43 -5.53
C PHE A 60 -13.00 -3.30 -5.45
N SER A 61 -12.97 -4.40 -6.20
CA SER A 61 -14.06 -5.36 -6.23
C SER A 61 -13.87 -6.44 -5.17
N VAL A 62 -14.90 -6.67 -4.37
CA VAL A 62 -14.92 -7.73 -3.36
C VAL A 62 -15.89 -8.83 -3.80
N PRO A 63 -15.47 -10.09 -3.88
CA PRO A 63 -16.36 -11.20 -4.20
C PRO A 63 -17.52 -11.32 -3.21
N ILE A 64 -18.69 -11.71 -3.70
CA ILE A 64 -19.97 -11.73 -2.96
C ILE A 64 -19.90 -12.58 -1.67
N TYR A 65 -19.12 -13.66 -1.65
CA TYR A 65 -18.99 -14.57 -0.52
C TYR A 65 -17.89 -14.17 0.50
N ARG A 66 -17.51 -12.89 0.52
CA ARG A 66 -16.48 -12.36 1.43
C ARG A 66 -17.11 -11.33 2.39
N LYS A 67 -17.18 -11.67 3.67
CA LYS A 67 -17.58 -10.76 4.77
C LYS A 67 -16.37 -10.37 5.62
N ASP A 68 -16.60 -9.51 6.61
CA ASP A 68 -15.61 -9.05 7.59
C ASP A 68 -14.33 -8.54 6.93
N LYS A 69 -14.50 -7.49 6.12
CA LYS A 69 -13.43 -6.86 5.36
C LYS A 69 -12.44 -6.19 6.30
N TYR A 70 -11.18 -6.57 6.14
CA TYR A 70 -10.05 -5.87 6.70
C TYR A 70 -9.32 -5.15 5.57
N VAL A 71 -9.16 -3.83 5.70
CA VAL A 71 -8.46 -3.00 4.72
C VAL A 71 -7.27 -2.37 5.41
N MET A 72 -6.09 -2.61 4.87
CA MET A 72 -4.84 -2.01 5.33
C MET A 72 -4.29 -1.12 4.22
N VAL A 73 -4.02 0.13 4.54
CA VAL A 73 -3.42 1.11 3.64
C VAL A 73 -2.04 1.42 4.17
N GLU A 74 -1.02 1.13 3.38
CA GLU A 74 0.38 1.38 3.66
C GLU A 74 0.85 2.49 2.72
N MET A 75 1.56 3.50 3.23
CA MET A 75 2.06 4.61 2.42
C MET A 75 3.44 5.08 2.86
N ASP A 76 4.21 5.57 1.90
CA ASP A 76 5.40 6.39 2.11
C ASP A 76 5.04 7.86 1.80
N TYR A 77 4.55 8.59 2.79
CA TYR A 77 4.33 10.03 2.59
C TYR A 77 5.54 10.81 3.10
N PRO A 78 6.20 11.62 2.25
CA PRO A 78 7.45 12.27 2.64
C PRO A 78 7.26 13.62 3.36
N MET A 79 6.04 14.18 3.42
CA MET A 79 5.88 15.58 3.83
C MET A 79 4.64 15.90 4.67
N LEU A 80 3.43 15.74 4.12
CA LEU A 80 2.18 16.05 4.82
C LEU A 80 1.41 14.76 5.11
N PRO A 81 0.83 14.59 6.31
CA PRO A 81 0.03 13.40 6.61
C PRO A 81 -1.33 13.49 5.89
N PRO A 82 -1.72 12.48 5.09
CA PRO A 82 -3.05 12.45 4.50
C PRO A 82 -4.09 12.01 5.53
N THR A 83 -5.34 12.40 5.28
CA THR A 83 -6.51 11.74 5.83
C THR A 83 -6.87 10.55 4.95
N VAL A 84 -6.92 9.36 5.54
CA VAL A 84 -7.32 8.13 4.84
C VAL A 84 -8.66 7.67 5.40
N THR A 85 -9.61 7.38 4.51
CA THR A 85 -10.93 6.87 4.86
C THR A 85 -11.29 5.66 4.01
N PHE A 86 -12.12 4.78 4.56
CA PHE A 86 -12.64 3.62 3.86
C PHE A 86 -14.17 3.67 3.84
N ASN A 87 -14.74 3.69 2.63
CA ASN A 87 -16.17 3.51 2.40
C ASN A 87 -16.49 2.05 2.14
N SER A 88 -17.02 1.36 3.16
CA SER A 88 -17.34 -0.07 3.08
C SER A 88 -18.48 -0.42 2.13
N TYR A 89 -19.37 0.54 1.82
CA TYR A 89 -20.50 0.33 0.91
C TYR A 89 -20.04 0.38 -0.56
N ALA A 90 -19.22 1.37 -0.89
CA ALA A 90 -18.68 1.55 -2.25
C ALA A 90 -17.41 0.71 -2.52
N ASN A 91 -16.80 0.12 -1.48
CA ASN A 91 -15.46 -0.49 -1.54
C ASN A 91 -14.42 0.47 -2.12
N ASP A 92 -14.38 1.68 -1.53
CA ASP A 92 -13.51 2.79 -1.95
C ASP A 92 -12.64 3.21 -0.77
N VAL A 93 -11.34 3.38 -1.03
CA VAL A 93 -10.40 4.04 -0.13
C VAL A 93 -10.11 5.43 -0.68
N VAL A 94 -10.39 6.44 0.14
CA VAL A 94 -10.11 7.84 -0.19
C VAL A 94 -8.91 8.31 0.62
N ILE A 95 -7.88 8.77 -0.08
CA ILE A 95 -6.67 9.37 0.49
C ILE A 95 -6.69 10.85 0.13
N SER A 96 -6.67 11.74 1.12
CA SER A 96 -6.78 13.20 0.92
C SER A 96 -5.73 13.96 1.71
N TYR A 97 -4.95 14.82 1.06
CA TYR A 97 -3.88 15.60 1.70
C TYR A 97 -4.33 16.95 2.26
N GLY A 98 -5.58 17.37 2.02
CA GLY A 98 -6.13 18.68 2.43
C GLY A 98 -5.57 19.86 1.63
N ASP A 99 -4.24 19.90 1.47
CA ASP A 99 -3.49 20.80 0.60
C ASP A 99 -2.78 20.01 -0.51
N LYS A 100 -2.30 20.71 -1.55
CA LYS A 100 -1.54 20.08 -2.64
C LYS A 100 -0.21 19.53 -2.14
N GLN A 101 -0.03 18.22 -2.22
CA GLN A 101 1.23 17.56 -1.87
C GLN A 101 2.31 17.86 -2.92
N PRO A 102 3.46 18.47 -2.60
CA PRO A 102 4.44 18.84 -3.62
C PRO A 102 5.20 17.64 -4.23
N ASN A 103 5.30 16.55 -3.48
CA ASN A 103 6.03 15.35 -3.88
C ASN A 103 5.07 14.19 -4.12
N ALA A 104 5.42 13.26 -4.99
CA ALA A 104 4.68 12.01 -5.11
C ALA A 104 4.78 11.17 -3.82
N SER A 105 3.77 10.34 -3.58
CA SER A 105 3.78 9.28 -2.55
C SER A 105 3.24 7.99 -3.15
N TYR A 106 3.78 6.87 -2.74
CA TYR A 106 3.33 5.55 -3.10
C TYR A 106 2.35 5.04 -2.04
N TYR A 107 1.44 4.18 -2.47
CA TYR A 107 0.53 3.50 -1.58
C TYR A 107 0.42 2.03 -1.96
N LYS A 108 0.09 1.23 -0.95
CA LYS A 108 -0.29 -0.16 -1.07
C LYS A 108 -1.53 -0.41 -0.23
N ILE A 109 -2.58 -0.90 -0.85
CA ILE A 109 -3.83 -1.26 -0.21
C ILE A 109 -3.95 -2.78 -0.25
N THR A 110 -4.01 -3.38 0.94
CA THR A 110 -4.25 -4.81 1.11
C THR A 110 -5.65 -5.01 1.67
N VAL A 111 -6.48 -5.75 0.95
CA VAL A 111 -7.84 -6.12 1.39
C VAL A 111 -7.85 -7.61 1.71
N LYS A 112 -8.29 -7.95 2.92
CA LYS A 112 -8.58 -9.31 3.35
C LYS A 112 -10.06 -9.46 3.69
N GLY A 113 -10.57 -10.68 3.62
CA GLY A 113 -11.90 -10.99 4.11
C GLY A 113 -12.11 -12.48 4.32
N VAL A 114 -13.11 -12.79 5.12
CA VAL A 114 -13.44 -14.17 5.50
C VAL A 114 -14.37 -14.76 4.44
N TYR A 115 -14.06 -15.98 4.00
CA TYR A 115 -14.97 -16.71 3.12
C TYR A 115 -16.17 -17.20 3.94
N GLN A 116 -17.36 -16.81 3.52
CA GLN A 116 -18.61 -17.26 4.13
C GLN A 116 -19.54 -17.80 3.02
N PRO A 117 -19.54 -19.13 2.81
CA PRO A 117 -20.55 -19.75 1.96
C PRO A 117 -21.89 -19.61 2.70
N ASN A 118 -22.94 -19.16 2.01
CA ASN A 118 -24.23 -18.70 2.55
C ASN A 118 -24.29 -17.22 2.95
N CYS A 119 -23.70 -16.32 2.17
CA CYS A 119 -24.15 -14.92 2.11
C CYS A 119 -25.56 -14.84 1.45
N ASN A 120 -26.55 -15.52 2.01
CA ASN A 120 -27.95 -15.31 1.65
C ASN A 120 -28.51 -14.32 2.69
N GLU A 121 -28.74 -13.10 2.20
CA GLU A 121 -29.47 -11.97 2.80
C GLU A 121 -28.91 -11.40 4.12
#